data_AF-A0A5D2GPS8-F1
#
_entry.id   AF-A0A5D2GPS8-F1
#
_cell.length_a   1.000
_cell.length_b   1.000
_cell.length_c   1.000
_cell.angle_alpha   90.00
_cell.angle_beta   90.00
_cell.angle_gamma   90.00
#
_symmetry.space_group_name_H-M   'P 1'
#
loop_
_entity.id
_entity.type
_entity.pdbx_description
1 polymer ?
#
loop_
_entity_poly.entity_id
_entity_poly.type
_entity_poly.pdbx_seq_one_letter_code
_entity_poly.pdbx_strand_id
1 'polypeptide(L)'
;MNCMLWIFYGLPMVHPDSVLVVTINSIGLAMELIYLSIFFLYAPNKGQGYWMACLEILFLGVVAACTLTLRKTHAQRSDLVGILCVIFGVLMYASPLTIMRKVIKTKSVKYMPFYLSLANFLNGVIWVTYALIRFDLYILIGNGLGALSGAIQLILYACYFKSAPKDDDENDVVKPSELQLSGSNGPARPTV
;
A
#
# COMPACT_ATOMS: atom_id res chain seq x y z
N MET A 1 8.34 8.95 0.93
CA MET A 1 8.01 10.12 1.80
C MET A 1 7.35 9.83 3.16
N ASN A 2 6.15 9.20 3.24
CA ASN A 2 5.35 9.12 4.48
C ASN A 2 6.13 8.50 5.67
N CYS A 3 6.82 7.38 5.44
CA CYS A 3 7.66 6.73 6.46
C CYS A 3 8.73 7.69 7.03
N MET A 4 9.38 8.47 6.16
CA MET A 4 10.43 9.41 6.59
C MET A 4 9.88 10.53 7.48
N LEU A 5 8.69 11.05 7.18
CA LEU A 5 8.03 12.05 8.01
C LEU A 5 7.65 11.49 9.38
N TRP A 6 7.09 10.28 9.44
CA TRP A 6 6.76 9.63 10.72
C TRP A 6 8.00 9.23 11.54
N ILE A 7 9.10 8.85 10.89
CA ILE A 7 10.39 8.67 11.57
C ILE A 7 10.82 9.99 12.20
N PHE A 8 10.82 11.09 11.43
CA PHE A 8 11.23 12.39 11.93
C PHE A 8 10.32 12.89 13.05
N TYR A 9 9.01 12.68 12.93
CA TYR A 9 8.02 12.95 13.96
C TYR A 9 8.37 12.22 15.27
N GLY A 10 8.59 10.91 15.20
CA GLY A 10 8.81 10.08 16.38
C GLY A 10 10.20 10.21 17.03
N LEU A 11 11.13 10.98 16.45
CA LEU A 11 12.43 11.20 17.07
C LEU A 11 12.28 11.98 18.38
N PRO A 12 13.06 11.67 19.44
CA PRO A 12 12.94 12.34 20.74
C PRO A 12 13.09 13.86 20.70
N MET A 13 13.82 14.39 19.73
CA MET A 13 14.01 15.83 19.51
C MET A 13 12.76 16.55 18.98
N VAL A 14 11.82 15.81 18.37
CA VAL A 14 10.55 16.31 17.82
C VAL A 14 9.40 15.90 18.72
N HIS A 15 9.12 14.60 18.84
CA HIS A 15 8.07 14.04 19.68
C HIS A 15 8.65 12.96 20.63
N PRO A 16 8.91 13.31 21.91
CA PRO A 16 9.36 12.34 22.91
C PRO A 16 8.41 11.14 23.06
N ASP A 17 8.95 10.02 23.54
CA ASP A 17 8.21 8.78 23.87
C ASP A 17 7.47 8.07 22.71
N SER A 18 7.82 8.39 21.46
CA SER A 18 7.20 7.83 20.24
C SER A 18 8.07 6.78 19.52
N VAL A 19 8.87 6.00 20.28
CA VAL A 19 9.83 5.02 19.71
C VAL A 19 9.15 3.98 18.82
N LEU A 20 7.93 3.54 19.16
CA LEU A 20 7.19 2.57 18.34
C LEU A 20 6.89 3.13 16.94
N VAL A 21 6.61 4.43 16.83
CA VAL A 21 6.39 5.10 15.54
C VAL A 21 7.68 5.08 14.71
N VAL A 22 8.82 5.32 15.34
CA VAL A 22 10.13 5.29 14.65
C VAL A 22 10.45 3.89 14.14
N THR A 23 10.27 2.85 14.96
CA THR A 23 10.69 1.49 14.61
C THR A 23 9.89 0.94 13.43
N ILE A 24 8.56 1.04 13.47
CA ILE A 24 7.70 0.51 12.40
C ILE A 24 7.89 1.26 11.08
N ASN A 25 8.05 2.58 11.12
CA ASN A 25 8.27 3.37 9.91
C ASN A 25 9.70 3.19 9.38
N SER A 26 10.69 2.87 10.22
CA SER A 26 12.04 2.51 9.77
C SER A 26 12.04 1.19 9.00
N ILE A 27 11.30 0.18 9.48
CA ILE A 27 11.09 -1.07 8.73
C ILE A 27 10.36 -0.78 7.41
N GLY A 28 9.31 0.06 7.46
CA GLY A 28 8.58 0.53 6.27
C GLY A 28 9.50 1.20 5.24
N LEU A 29 10.36 2.11 5.69
CA LEU A 29 11.34 2.79 4.84
C LEU A 29 12.34 1.80 4.24
N ALA A 30 12.83 0.83 5.01
CA ALA A 30 13.73 -0.19 4.48
C ALA A 30 13.07 -1.02 3.37
N MET A 31 11.81 -1.42 3.55
CA MET A 31 11.04 -2.11 2.51
C MET A 31 10.83 -1.21 1.28
N GLU A 32 10.46 0.06 1.47
CA GLU A 32 10.27 1.04 0.39
C GLU A 32 11.57 1.24 -0.41
N LEU A 33 12.72 1.33 0.26
CA LEU A 33 14.02 1.43 -0.39
C LEU A 33 14.38 0.18 -1.19
N ILE A 34 14.05 -1.02 -0.70
CA ILE A 34 14.23 -2.27 -1.46
C ILE A 34 13.37 -2.24 -2.73
N TYR A 35 12.09 -1.88 -2.62
CA TYR A 35 11.19 -1.79 -3.78
C TYR A 35 11.65 -0.75 -4.80
N LEU A 36 12.06 0.43 -4.34
CA LEU A 36 12.60 1.48 -5.20
C LEU A 36 13.91 1.04 -5.86
N SER A 37 14.79 0.34 -5.14
CA SER A 37 16.04 -0.17 -5.71
C SER A 37 15.78 -1.14 -6.86
N ILE A 38 14.87 -2.10 -6.66
CA ILE A 38 14.44 -3.01 -7.73
C ILE A 38 13.85 -2.22 -8.89
N PHE A 39 12.95 -1.27 -8.63
CA PHE A 39 12.36 -0.42 -9.66
C PHE A 39 13.45 0.32 -10.47
N PHE A 40 14.44 0.92 -9.83
CA PHE A 40 15.52 1.64 -10.51
C PHE A 40 16.48 0.73 -11.27
N LEU A 41 16.63 -0.53 -10.87
CA LEU A 41 17.43 -1.50 -11.62
C LEU A 41 16.75 -1.84 -12.96
N TYR A 42 15.43 -2.06 -12.95
CA TYR A 42 14.69 -2.57 -14.11
C TYR A 42 13.93 -1.52 -14.94
N ALA A 43 13.67 -0.32 -14.41
CA ALA A 43 12.90 0.69 -15.12
C ALA A 43 13.68 1.29 -16.32
N PRO A 44 13.03 1.50 -17.48
CA PRO A 44 13.69 2.05 -18.67
C PRO A 44 14.03 3.55 -18.55
N ASN A 45 13.24 4.33 -17.79
CA ASN A 45 13.43 5.77 -17.63
C ASN A 45 13.79 6.14 -16.17
N LYS A 46 15.05 5.90 -15.80
CA LYS A 46 15.53 6.02 -14.41
C LYS A 46 15.69 7.46 -13.93
N GLY A 47 15.96 8.40 -14.85
CA GLY A 47 16.28 9.79 -14.52
C GLY A 47 15.17 10.52 -13.76
N GLN A 48 13.91 10.30 -14.15
CA GLN A 48 12.75 10.93 -13.50
C GLN A 48 12.62 10.49 -12.03
N GLY A 49 12.79 9.21 -11.72
CA GLY A 49 12.64 8.74 -10.35
C GLY A 49 13.82 9.15 -9.44
N TYR A 50 15.05 9.25 -9.97
CA TYR A 50 16.15 9.85 -9.18
C TYR A 50 15.89 11.31 -8.84
N TRP A 51 15.38 12.09 -9.79
CA TRP A 51 14.99 13.48 -9.54
C TRP A 51 13.88 13.58 -8.47
N MET A 52 12.85 12.73 -8.57
CA MET A 52 11.79 12.67 -7.56
C MET A 52 12.35 12.30 -6.17
N ALA A 53 13.23 11.30 -6.08
CA ALA A 53 13.85 10.91 -4.82
C ALA A 53 14.70 12.06 -4.22
N CYS A 54 15.47 12.77 -5.04
CA CYS A 54 16.21 13.95 -4.59
C CYS A 54 15.29 15.06 -4.06
N LEU A 55 14.15 15.31 -4.73
CA LEU A 55 13.15 16.26 -4.26
C LEU A 55 12.54 15.83 -2.92
N GLU A 56 12.28 14.54 -2.73
CA GLU A 56 11.76 14.04 -1.45
C GLU A 56 12.77 14.25 -0.31
N ILE A 57 14.04 13.92 -0.52
CA ILE A 57 15.09 14.12 0.48
C ILE A 57 15.31 15.60 0.77
N LEU A 58 15.31 16.45 -0.27
CA LEU A 58 15.42 17.90 -0.11
C LEU A 58 14.25 18.45 0.70
N PHE A 59 13.01 18.04 0.38
CA PHE A 59 11.82 18.45 1.10
C PHE A 59 11.92 18.06 2.58
N LEU A 60 12.28 16.82 2.89
CA LEU A 60 12.47 16.37 4.26
C LEU A 60 13.58 17.16 4.98
N GLY A 61 14.70 17.42 4.30
CA GLY A 61 15.80 18.22 4.83
C GLY A 61 15.37 19.65 5.20
N VAL A 62 14.58 20.29 4.33
CA VAL A 62 14.00 21.62 4.60
C VAL A 62 13.04 21.57 5.78
N VAL A 63 12.13 20.59 5.82
CA VAL A 63 11.20 20.41 6.96
C VAL A 63 11.99 20.21 8.25
N ALA A 64 13.01 19.37 8.25
CA ALA A 64 13.85 19.12 9.42
C ALA A 64 14.60 20.38 9.87
N ALA A 65 15.25 21.07 8.94
CA ALA A 65 15.96 22.33 9.23
C ALA A 65 15.01 23.38 9.82
N CYS A 66 13.86 23.62 9.18
CA CYS A 66 12.84 24.56 9.68
C CYS A 66 12.32 24.15 11.07
N THR A 67 12.07 22.87 11.29
CA THR A 67 11.58 22.36 12.58
C THR A 67 12.59 22.60 13.70
N LEU A 68 13.86 22.24 13.47
CA LEU A 68 14.88 22.27 14.52
C LEU A 68 15.43 23.67 14.79
N THR A 69 15.45 24.54 13.77
CA THR A 69 15.98 25.90 13.90
C THR A 69 14.90 26.93 14.29
N LEU A 70 13.68 26.80 13.74
CA LEU A 70 12.62 27.80 13.93
C LEU A 70 11.66 27.46 15.07
N ARG A 71 11.68 26.23 15.62
CA ARG A 71 10.82 25.82 16.75
C ARG A 71 11.65 25.41 17.95
N LYS A 72 11.31 25.97 19.12
CA LYS A 72 12.07 25.80 20.36
C LYS A 72 11.55 24.67 21.23
N THR A 73 10.22 24.50 21.30
CA THR A 73 9.58 23.50 22.15
C THR A 73 9.25 22.22 21.39
N HIS A 74 9.19 21.08 22.09
CA HIS A 74 8.76 19.81 21.51
C HIS A 74 7.33 19.88 20.95
N ALA A 75 6.42 20.57 21.66
CA ALA A 75 5.04 20.75 21.20
C ALA A 75 4.99 21.44 19.83
N GLN A 76 5.70 22.56 19.66
CA GLN A 76 5.73 23.29 18.39
C GLN A 76 6.36 22.49 17.24
N ARG A 77 7.37 21.65 17.54
CA ARG A 77 8.00 20.76 16.55
C ARG A 77 7.04 19.65 16.14
N SER A 78 6.42 19.03 17.13
CA SER A 78 5.40 18.01 16.97
C SER A 78 4.21 18.51 16.15
N ASP A 79 3.75 19.74 16.38
CA ASP A 79 2.64 20.31 15.63
C ASP A 79 2.96 20.46 14.14
N LEU A 80 4.11 21.06 13.82
CA LEU A 80 4.51 21.29 12.44
C LEU A 80 4.69 19.97 11.68
N VAL A 81 5.42 19.02 12.26
CA VAL A 81 5.70 17.73 11.60
C VAL A 81 4.45 16.86 11.59
N GLY A 82 3.67 16.85 12.67
CA GLY A 82 2.43 16.08 12.80
C GLY A 82 1.37 16.48 11.77
N ILE A 83 1.21 17.78 11.50
CA ILE A 83 0.31 18.27 10.43
C ILE A 83 0.75 17.71 9.07
N LEU A 84 2.05 17.72 8.77
CA LEU A 84 2.57 17.15 7.51
C LEU A 84 2.35 15.63 7.46
N CYS A 85 2.61 14.91 8.54
CA CYS A 85 2.32 13.48 8.67
C CYS A 85 0.84 13.17 8.38
N VAL A 86 -0.09 13.96 8.92
CA VAL A 86 -1.53 13.80 8.66
C VAL A 86 -1.85 14.07 7.19
N ILE A 87 -1.34 15.16 6.60
CA ILE A 87 -1.60 15.48 5.19
C ILE A 87 -1.12 14.34 4.27
N PHE A 88 0.13 13.92 4.40
CA PHE A 88 0.68 12.84 3.58
C PHE A 88 0.00 11.49 3.86
N GLY A 89 -0.32 11.21 5.13
CA GLY A 89 -1.08 10.02 5.52
C GLY A 89 -2.48 9.98 4.88
N VAL A 90 -3.19 11.11 4.87
CA VAL A 90 -4.51 11.23 4.22
C VAL A 90 -4.42 11.00 2.72
N LEU A 91 -3.41 11.59 2.06
CA LEU A 91 -3.20 11.42 0.62
C LEU A 91 -3.00 9.94 0.24
N MET A 92 -2.38 9.13 1.09
CA MET A 92 -2.22 7.70 0.83
C MET A 92 -3.55 6.95 0.73
N TYR A 93 -4.63 7.43 1.37
CA TYR A 93 -5.94 6.79 1.28
C TYR A 93 -6.61 6.93 -0.11
N ALA A 94 -6.05 7.73 -1.02
CA ALA A 94 -6.49 7.75 -2.41
C ALA A 94 -6.38 6.37 -3.10
N SER A 95 -5.35 5.59 -2.75
CA SER A 95 -5.14 4.24 -3.29
C SER A 95 -6.26 3.26 -2.90
N PRO A 96 -6.55 3.02 -1.60
CA PRO A 96 -7.65 2.13 -1.21
C PRO A 96 -9.02 2.64 -1.69
N LEU A 97 -9.25 3.96 -1.74
CA LEU A 97 -10.49 4.52 -2.32
C LEU A 97 -10.67 4.14 -3.79
N THR A 98 -9.58 4.14 -4.57
CA THR A 98 -9.60 3.72 -5.98
C THR A 98 -9.96 2.24 -6.11
N ILE A 99 -9.43 1.38 -5.24
CA ILE A 99 -9.77 -0.04 -5.20
C ILE A 99 -11.22 -0.26 -4.79
N MET A 100 -11.71 0.43 -3.75
CA MET A 100 -13.12 0.39 -3.35
C MET A 100 -14.05 0.78 -4.51
N ARG A 101 -13.72 1.85 -5.24
CA ARG A 101 -14.47 2.26 -6.44
C ARG A 101 -14.46 1.18 -7.52
N LYS A 102 -13.32 0.50 -7.71
CA LYS A 102 -13.20 -0.62 -8.65
C LYS A 102 -14.13 -1.77 -8.26
N VAL A 103 -14.13 -2.19 -6.99
CA VAL A 103 -15.01 -3.25 -6.47
C VAL A 103 -16.49 -2.91 -6.71
N ILE A 104 -16.91 -1.68 -6.45
CA ILE A 104 -18.31 -1.24 -6.66
C ILE A 104 -18.70 -1.30 -8.14
N LYS A 105 -17.80 -0.88 -9.04
CA LYS A 105 -18.05 -0.89 -10.50
C LYS A 105 -18.03 -2.29 -11.09
N THR A 106 -17.04 -3.11 -10.72
CA THR A 106 -16.85 -4.46 -11.27
C THR A 106 -17.65 -5.52 -10.54
N LYS A 107 -18.30 -5.17 -9.42
CA LYS A 107 -19.06 -6.09 -8.56
C LYS A 107 -18.25 -7.30 -8.11
N SER A 108 -16.92 -7.16 -8.06
CA SER A 108 -15.96 -8.24 -7.80
C SER A 108 -14.86 -7.76 -6.87
N VAL A 109 -14.48 -8.62 -5.93
CA VAL A 109 -13.46 -8.37 -4.90
C VAL A 109 -12.06 -8.87 -5.29
N LYS A 110 -11.84 -9.24 -6.56
CA LYS A 110 -10.56 -9.79 -7.06
C LYS A 110 -9.32 -8.94 -6.74
N TYR A 111 -9.49 -7.61 -6.69
CA TYR A 111 -8.41 -6.66 -6.39
C TYR A 111 -8.36 -6.22 -4.91
N MET A 112 -9.22 -6.78 -4.06
CA MET A 112 -9.33 -6.46 -2.64
C MET A 112 -9.31 -7.75 -1.80
N PRO A 113 -8.12 -8.32 -1.53
CA PRO A 113 -8.01 -9.54 -0.75
C PRO A 113 -8.41 -9.32 0.71
N PHE A 114 -9.25 -10.21 1.24
CA PHE A 114 -9.83 -10.10 2.59
C PHE A 114 -8.79 -9.88 3.68
N TYR A 115 -7.74 -10.71 3.72
CA TYR A 115 -6.72 -10.65 4.77
C TYR A 115 -5.96 -9.32 4.78
N LEU A 116 -5.77 -8.70 3.63
CA LEU A 116 -5.12 -7.39 3.54
C LEU A 116 -6.02 -6.30 4.13
N SER A 117 -7.31 -6.31 3.80
CA SER A 117 -8.29 -5.38 4.37
C SER A 117 -8.47 -5.57 5.87
N LEU A 118 -8.48 -6.82 6.35
CA LEU A 118 -8.55 -7.14 7.78
C LEU A 118 -7.30 -6.67 8.52
N ALA A 119 -6.11 -6.96 7.99
CA ALA A 119 -4.85 -6.51 8.57
C ALA A 119 -4.78 -4.98 8.65
N ASN A 120 -5.23 -4.28 7.60
CA ASN A 120 -5.27 -2.82 7.58
C ASN A 120 -6.25 -2.26 8.63
N PHE A 121 -7.43 -2.88 8.79
CA PHE A 121 -8.39 -2.49 9.81
C PHE A 121 -7.82 -2.67 11.22
N LEU A 122 -7.29 -3.86 11.53
CA LEU A 122 -6.70 -4.16 12.84
C LEU A 122 -5.50 -3.27 13.14
N ASN A 123 -4.63 -3.01 12.15
CA ASN A 123 -3.54 -2.07 12.29
C ASN A 123 -4.05 -0.67 12.66
N GLY A 124 -5.09 -0.17 11.97
CA GLY A 124 -5.73 1.10 12.32
C GLY A 124 -6.26 1.13 13.75
N VAL A 125 -6.93 0.08 14.21
CA VAL A 125 -7.43 -0.04 15.60
C VAL A 125 -6.30 -0.04 16.62
N ILE A 126 -5.20 -0.76 16.35
CA ILE A 126 -4.03 -0.79 17.24
C ILE A 126 -3.42 0.61 17.38
N TRP A 127 -3.24 1.32 16.27
CA TRP A 127 -2.66 2.67 16.30
C TRP A 127 -3.59 3.72 16.89
N VAL A 128 -4.91 3.62 16.66
CA VAL A 128 -5.90 4.45 17.35
C VAL A 128 -5.82 4.22 18.86
N THR A 129 -5.71 2.96 19.30
CA THR A 129 -5.56 2.62 20.72
C THR A 129 -4.26 3.20 21.28
N TYR A 130 -3.13 3.02 20.58
CA TYR A 130 -1.84 3.61 20.95
C TYR A 130 -1.93 5.14 21.10
N ALA A 131 -2.57 5.81 20.15
CA ALA A 131 -2.75 7.26 20.17
C ALA A 131 -3.60 7.71 21.37
N LEU A 132 -4.62 6.96 21.76
CA LEU A 132 -5.48 7.29 22.90
C LEU A 132 -4.76 7.16 24.26
N ILE A 133 -3.74 6.30 24.39
CA ILE A 133 -2.98 6.13 25.65
C ILE A 133 -2.26 7.42 26.06
N ARG A 134 -1.68 8.15 25.08
CA ARG A 134 -0.97 9.42 25.31
C ARG A 134 -1.70 10.64 24.75
N PHE A 135 -2.90 10.42 24.22
CA PHE A 135 -3.72 11.40 23.52
C PHE A 135 -2.96 12.16 22.41
N ASP A 136 -2.37 11.40 21.49
CA ASP A 136 -1.69 11.94 20.30
C ASP A 136 -2.69 12.12 19.15
N LEU A 137 -3.14 13.36 18.94
CA LEU A 137 -4.12 13.70 17.91
C LEU A 137 -3.63 13.41 16.48
N TYR A 138 -2.34 13.53 16.21
CA TYR A 138 -1.82 13.37 14.85
C TYR A 138 -1.82 11.90 14.45
N ILE A 139 -1.37 11.01 15.35
CA ILE A 139 -1.47 9.57 15.15
C ILE A 139 -2.93 9.13 15.10
N LEU A 140 -3.79 9.70 15.96
CA LEU A 140 -5.20 9.37 16.02
C LEU A 140 -5.94 9.68 14.71
N ILE A 141 -5.76 10.89 14.15
CA ILE A 141 -6.44 11.30 12.93
C ILE A 141 -6.02 10.41 11.76
N GLY A 142 -4.72 10.23 11.56
CA GLY A 142 -4.18 9.43 10.46
C GLY A 142 -4.70 7.99 10.52
N ASN A 143 -4.53 7.33 11.67
CA ASN A 143 -4.90 5.93 11.82
C ASN A 143 -6.40 5.71 11.98
N GLY A 144 -7.15 6.68 12.50
CA GLY A 144 -8.61 6.64 12.55
C GLY A 144 -9.23 6.60 11.15
N LEU A 145 -8.72 7.42 10.23
CA LEU A 145 -9.11 7.34 8.82
C LEU A 145 -8.73 6.01 8.18
N GLY A 146 -7.58 5.44 8.56
CA GLY A 146 -7.17 4.10 8.14
C GLY A 146 -8.07 2.98 8.64
N ALA A 147 -8.45 3.03 9.91
CA ALA A 147 -9.40 2.10 10.50
C ALA A 147 -10.77 2.22 9.82
N LEU A 148 -11.27 3.44 9.61
CA LEU A 148 -12.52 3.67 8.88
C LEU A 148 -12.45 3.11 7.45
N SER A 149 -11.38 3.41 6.72
CA SER A 149 -11.15 2.89 5.37
C SER A 149 -11.09 1.36 5.35
N GLY A 150 -10.40 0.74 6.31
CA GLY A 150 -10.34 -0.72 6.46
C GLY A 150 -11.70 -1.34 6.77
N ALA A 151 -12.50 -0.71 7.64
CA ALA A 151 -13.86 -1.15 7.94
C ALA A 151 -14.75 -1.11 6.69
N ILE A 152 -14.69 -0.03 5.90
CA ILE A 152 -15.43 0.09 4.64
C ILE A 152 -15.01 -1.01 3.65
N GLN A 153 -13.71 -1.31 3.54
CA GLN A 153 -13.22 -2.39 2.69
C GLN A 153 -13.79 -3.76 3.12
N LEU A 154 -13.83 -4.05 4.41
CA LEU A 154 -14.42 -5.29 4.94
C LEU A 154 -15.92 -5.38 4.65
N ILE A 155 -16.66 -4.28 4.80
CA ILE A 155 -18.08 -4.21 4.48
C ILE A 155 -18.30 -4.46 2.98
N LEU A 156 -17.55 -3.78 2.11
CA LEU A 156 -17.62 -3.98 0.67
C LEU A 156 -17.28 -5.42 0.28
N TYR A 157 -16.26 -6.00 0.90
CA TYR A 157 -15.92 -7.40 0.70
C TYR A 157 -17.11 -8.31 1.04
N ALA A 158 -17.73 -8.15 2.21
CA ALA A 158 -18.88 -8.94 2.62
C ALA A 158 -20.08 -8.81 1.66
N CYS A 159 -20.34 -7.60 1.14
CA CYS A 159 -21.43 -7.34 0.20
C CYS A 159 -21.19 -7.96 -1.19
N TYR A 160 -19.96 -7.88 -1.71
CA TYR A 160 -19.65 -8.27 -3.10
C TYR A 160 -19.03 -9.67 -3.24
N PHE A 161 -18.53 -10.28 -2.16
CA PHE A 161 -17.95 -11.62 -2.20
C PHE A 161 -18.91 -12.70 -2.70
N LYS A 162 -20.22 -12.56 -2.42
CA LYS A 162 -21.27 -13.47 -2.93
C LYS A 162 -21.82 -13.09 -4.30
N SER A 163 -21.55 -11.87 -4.78
CA SER A 163 -22.06 -11.36 -6.05
C SER A 163 -21.04 -11.47 -7.19
N ALA A 164 -19.80 -11.84 -6.88
CA ALA A 164 -18.82 -12.18 -7.90
C ALA A 164 -19.30 -13.45 -8.62
N PRO A 165 -19.44 -13.44 -9.96
CA PRO A 165 -19.51 -14.68 -10.71
C PRO A 165 -18.35 -15.56 -10.25
N LYS A 166 -18.64 -16.81 -9.88
CA LYS A 166 -17.58 -17.83 -9.88
C LYS A 166 -17.02 -17.77 -11.29
N ASP A 167 -15.73 -17.49 -11.45
CA ASP A 167 -15.08 -17.51 -12.75
C ASP A 167 -15.50 -18.84 -13.42
N ASP A 168 -16.32 -18.75 -14.46
CA ASP A 168 -16.64 -19.88 -15.33
C ASP A 168 -15.31 -20.29 -15.97
N ASP A 169 -14.97 -21.57 -15.76
CA ASP A 169 -13.99 -22.36 -16.49
C ASP A 169 -12.63 -21.72 -16.83
N GLU A 170 -11.64 -22.01 -15.98
CA GLU A 170 -10.25 -22.22 -16.39
C GLU A 170 -10.13 -23.53 -17.23
N ASN A 171 -10.90 -23.65 -18.32
CA ASN A 171 -10.88 -24.78 -19.26
C ASN A 171 -10.86 -24.34 -20.74
N ASP A 172 -10.26 -23.19 -21.06
CA ASP A 172 -9.88 -22.86 -22.45
C ASP A 172 -8.35 -22.71 -22.58
N VAL A 173 -7.62 -23.74 -22.13
CA VAL A 173 -6.41 -24.13 -22.85
C VAL A 173 -6.89 -25.02 -23.99
N VAL A 174 -7.16 -24.40 -25.14
CA VAL A 174 -7.29 -25.10 -26.43
C VAL A 174 -5.97 -25.88 -26.63
N LYS A 175 -5.96 -27.16 -26.24
CA LYS A 175 -4.95 -28.13 -26.64
C LYS A 175 -5.06 -28.26 -28.17
N PRO A 176 -4.00 -27.94 -28.94
CA PRO A 176 -4.00 -28.25 -30.35
C PRO A 176 -3.99 -29.76 -30.53
N SER A 177 -5.13 -30.30 -30.96
CA SER A 177 -5.21 -31.41 -31.91
C SER A 177 -4.69 -32.79 -31.47
N GLU A 178 -5.50 -33.54 -30.71
CA GLU A 178 -5.57 -35.00 -30.86
C GLU A 178 -6.40 -35.36 -32.11
N LEU A 179 -5.88 -34.98 -33.28
CA LEU A 179 -6.49 -35.27 -34.59
C LEU A 179 -5.43 -35.85 -35.54
N GLN A 180 -4.68 -36.84 -35.07
CA GLN A 180 -4.01 -37.84 -35.90
C GLN A 180 -3.94 -39.16 -35.13
N LEU A 181 -4.95 -40.02 -35.30
CA LEU A 181 -4.86 -41.49 -35.32
C LEU A 181 -6.27 -42.09 -35.25
N SER A 182 -7.06 -41.92 -36.31
CA SER A 182 -8.10 -42.89 -36.65
C SER A 182 -8.47 -42.75 -38.11
N GLY A 183 -8.21 -43.80 -38.90
CA GLY A 183 -8.77 -43.94 -40.25
C GLY A 183 -7.76 -44.04 -41.39
N SER A 184 -6.87 -45.04 -41.38
CA SER A 184 -6.44 -45.65 -42.65
C SER A 184 -5.81 -47.03 -42.40
N ASN A 185 -6.64 -48.07 -42.42
CA ASN A 185 -6.19 -49.44 -42.64
C ASN A 185 -6.92 -50.05 -43.85
N GLY A 186 -6.19 -50.13 -44.96
CA GLY A 186 -6.24 -51.22 -45.96
C GLY A 186 -6.92 -50.93 -47.31
N PRO A 187 -6.59 -51.66 -48.41
CA PRO A 187 -5.62 -52.77 -48.52
C PRO A 187 -4.58 -52.67 -49.68
N ALA A 188 -3.52 -53.47 -49.50
CA ALA A 188 -2.73 -54.25 -50.48
C ALA A 188 -2.30 -53.72 -51.87
N ARG A 189 -0.99 -53.87 -52.10
CA ARG A 189 -0.20 -53.90 -53.37
C ARG A 189 -0.83 -54.81 -54.47
N PRO A 190 -0.49 -54.68 -55.78
CA PRO A 190 0.83 -55.14 -56.27
C PRO A 190 1.48 -54.37 -57.46
N THR A 191 2.78 -54.66 -57.61
CA THR A 191 3.70 -54.60 -58.77
C THR A 191 3.13 -54.30 -60.17
N VAL A 192 3.80 -53.48 -60.99
CA VAL A 192 4.94 -53.76 -61.89
C VAL A 192 5.67 -52.45 -62.17
#